data_AF-I4DQU7-F1
#
_entry.id   AF-I4DQU7-F1
#
_cell.length_a   1.000
_cell.length_b   1.000
_cell.length_c   1.000
_cell.angle_alpha   90.00
_cell.angle_beta   90.00
_cell.angle_gamma   90.00
#
_symmetry.space_group_name_H-M   'P 1'
#
loop_
_entity.id
_entity.type
_entity.pdbx_description
1 polymer ?
#
loop_
_entity_poly.entity_id
_entity_poly.type
_entity_poly.pdbx_seq_one_letter_code
_entity_poly.pdbx_strand_id
1 'polypeptide(L)'
;NDEIGLPKKLLKLQKYHRFLSTLTPQQMPLAARGLAVSRDQSREFMACFPDIVRDLTKTGKHIDVPEASKWLAKLLQYNVPNGKKNRGLATVLAYKMLEKPDNLTPENIHLAIIMRC
;
A
#
# COMPACT_ATOMS: atom_id res chain seq x y z
N ASN A 1 -3.27 59.80 -23.19
CA ASN A 1 -4.42 59.29 -22.41
C ASN A 1 -5.24 58.43 -23.34
N ASP A 2 -4.68 57.35 -23.89
CA ASP A 2 -4.47 56.04 -23.22
C ASP A 2 -5.85 55.43 -22.89
N GLU A 3 -6.28 54.29 -23.43
CA GLU A 3 -5.55 53.04 -23.57
C GLU A 3 -5.93 52.27 -24.84
N ILE A 4 -4.91 51.77 -25.53
CA ILE A 4 -5.03 50.80 -26.63
C ILE A 4 -5.21 49.42 -26.00
N GLY A 5 -6.40 48.84 -26.15
CA GLY A 5 -6.72 47.49 -25.73
C GLY A 5 -5.76 46.46 -26.36
N LEU A 6 -4.94 45.84 -25.53
CA LEU A 6 -4.00 44.80 -25.89
C LEU A 6 -4.75 43.51 -26.28
N PRO A 7 -4.64 42.99 -27.51
CA PRO A 7 -5.25 41.71 -27.85
C PRO A 7 -4.45 40.57 -27.21
N LYS A 8 -5.02 39.91 -26.21
CA LYS A 8 -4.49 38.67 -25.63
C LYS A 8 -4.61 37.53 -26.65
N LYS A 9 -3.71 37.49 -27.63
CA LYS A 9 -3.46 36.25 -28.40
C LYS A 9 -2.83 35.26 -27.42
N LEU A 10 -3.64 34.31 -26.94
CA LEU A 10 -3.17 33.10 -26.27
C LEU A 10 -2.22 32.37 -27.25
N LEU A 11 -0.92 32.49 -27.00
CA LEU A 11 0.10 31.73 -27.70
C LEU A 11 -0.18 30.24 -27.46
N LYS A 12 -0.63 29.52 -28.50
CA LYS A 12 -0.75 28.06 -28.46
C LYS A 12 0.66 27.48 -28.33
N LEU A 13 1.07 27.17 -27.11
CA LEU A 13 2.34 26.50 -26.84
C LEU A 13 2.32 25.12 -27.52
N GLN A 14 3.16 24.98 -28.54
CA GLN A 14 3.38 23.73 -29.24
C GLN A 14 3.95 22.71 -28.25
N LYS A 15 3.28 21.55 -28.11
CA LYS A 15 3.65 20.49 -27.16
C LYS A 15 4.94 19.81 -27.61
N TYR A 16 6.08 20.36 -27.18
CA TYR A 16 7.36 19.66 -27.23
C TYR A 16 7.53 18.77 -26.01
N HIS A 17 8.05 17.56 -26.20
CA HIS A 17 8.36 16.64 -25.12
C HIS A 17 9.59 17.17 -24.36
N ARG A 18 9.34 17.96 -23.32
CA ARG A 18 10.38 18.48 -22.42
C ARG A 18 10.65 17.46 -21.34
N PHE A 19 11.72 16.68 -21.49
CA PHE A 19 12.10 15.58 -20.58
C PHE A 19 12.41 16.01 -19.13
N LEU A 20 12.55 17.31 -18.84
CA LEU A 20 12.87 17.85 -17.51
C LEU A 20 11.99 19.04 -17.08
N SER A 21 10.83 19.21 -17.72
CA SER A 21 9.89 20.29 -17.38
C SER A 21 9.10 19.97 -16.12
N THR A 22 9.00 20.88 -15.14
CA THR A 22 8.08 20.76 -13.98
C THR A 22 6.60 20.71 -14.37
N LEU A 23 6.29 21.06 -15.63
CA LEU A 23 4.96 20.94 -16.24
C LEU A 23 4.72 19.58 -16.93
N THR A 24 5.66 18.63 -16.91
CA THR A 24 5.27 17.25 -17.23
C THR A 24 4.38 16.77 -16.08
N PRO A 25 3.21 16.17 -16.34
CA PRO A 25 2.58 15.35 -15.33
C PRO A 25 3.54 14.17 -15.13
N GLN A 26 4.49 14.31 -14.20
CA GLN A 26 5.16 13.16 -13.62
C GLN A 26 4.02 12.25 -13.19
N GLN A 27 3.83 11.15 -13.93
CA GLN A 27 2.97 10.08 -13.49
C GLN A 27 3.57 9.61 -12.18
N MET A 28 3.09 10.16 -11.06
CA MET A 28 3.58 9.76 -9.75
C MET A 28 3.49 8.24 -9.68
N PRO A 29 4.52 7.55 -9.15
CA PRO A 29 4.43 6.12 -8.90
C PRO A 29 3.13 5.82 -8.16
N LEU A 30 2.43 4.74 -8.50
CA LEU A 30 1.15 4.39 -7.85
C LEU A 30 1.27 4.38 -6.31
N ALA A 31 2.43 4.01 -5.78
CA ALA A 31 2.77 4.07 -4.36
C ALA A 31 2.77 5.50 -3.76
N ALA A 32 3.19 6.51 -4.54
CA ALA A 32 3.21 7.93 -4.14
C ALA A 32 1.87 8.64 -4.38
N ARG A 33 0.99 8.06 -5.23
CA ARG A 33 -0.36 8.61 -5.49
C ARG A 33 -1.30 8.53 -4.29
N GLY A 34 -0.89 7.90 -3.19
CA GLY A 34 -1.76 7.69 -2.04
C GLY A 34 -3.04 7.01 -2.48
N LEU A 35 -2.93 5.98 -3.33
CA LEU A 35 -4.08 5.16 -3.71
C LEU A 35 -4.80 4.81 -2.41
N ALA A 36 -6.02 5.32 -2.27
CA ALA A 36 -6.97 4.82 -1.31
C ALA A 36 -7.07 3.32 -1.61
N VAL A 37 -6.34 2.52 -0.84
CA VAL A 37 -6.31 1.08 -1.05
C VAL A 37 -7.75 0.63 -1.03
N SER A 38 -8.18 -0.04 -2.10
CA SER A 38 -9.59 -0.41 -2.20
C SER A 38 -9.96 -1.24 -0.97
N ARG A 39 -11.20 -1.12 -0.52
CA ARG A 39 -11.68 -1.90 0.64
C ARG A 39 -11.48 -3.40 0.41
N ASP A 40 -11.47 -3.83 -0.85
CA ASP A 40 -11.21 -5.21 -1.25
C ASP A 40 -9.77 -5.63 -1.00
N GLN A 41 -8.78 -4.81 -1.38
CA GLN A 41 -7.37 -5.10 -1.11
C GLN A 41 -7.06 -5.09 0.40
N SER A 42 -7.70 -4.21 1.15
CA SER A 42 -7.60 -4.20 2.63
C SER A 42 -8.21 -5.46 3.24
N ARG A 43 -9.36 -5.93 2.72
CA ARG A 43 -10.00 -7.17 3.16
C ARG A 43 -9.13 -8.40 2.84
N GLU A 44 -8.59 -8.47 1.63
CA GLU A 44 -7.71 -9.55 1.19
C GLU A 44 -6.45 -9.62 2.05
N PHE A 45 -5.83 -8.47 2.33
CA PHE A 45 -4.68 -8.37 3.24
C PHE A 45 -5.02 -8.88 4.66
N MET A 46 -6.19 -8.52 5.19
CA MET A 46 -6.62 -8.95 6.52
C MET A 46 -7.11 -10.40 6.59
N ALA A 47 -7.34 -11.07 5.46
CA ALA A 47 -7.79 -12.46 5.45
C ALA A 47 -6.74 -13.41 6.04
N CYS A 48 -5.46 -13.06 5.94
CA CYS A 48 -4.35 -13.85 6.48
C CYS A 48 -4.12 -13.60 7.99
N PHE A 49 -4.67 -12.52 8.55
CA PHE A 49 -4.43 -12.13 9.94
C PHE A 49 -4.89 -13.16 10.99
N PRO A 50 -6.07 -13.80 10.86
CA PRO A 50 -6.48 -14.85 11.80
C PRO A 50 -5.51 -16.04 11.82
N ASP A 51 -4.93 -16.38 10.68
CA ASP A 51 -3.95 -17.46 10.57
C ASP A 51 -2.65 -17.08 11.29
N ILE A 52 -2.16 -15.85 11.10
CA ILE A 52 -0.98 -15.32 11.81
C ILE A 52 -1.20 -15.33 13.33
N VAL A 53 -2.36 -14.86 13.80
CA VAL A 53 -2.69 -14.86 15.24
C VAL A 53 -2.70 -16.30 15.77
N ARG A 54 -3.26 -17.24 15.03
CA ARG A 54 -3.27 -18.66 15.41
C ARG A 54 -1.86 -19.23 15.48
N ASP A 55 -1.01 -18.94 14.51
CA ASP A 55 0.33 -19.52 14.44
C ASP A 55 1.23 -18.96 15.55
N LEU A 56 1.13 -17.67 15.84
CA LEU A 56 1.85 -17.03 16.96
C LEU A 56 1.37 -17.53 18.33
N THR A 57 0.07 -17.83 18.48
CA THR A 57 -0.51 -18.24 19.77
C THR A 57 -0.49 -19.74 20.01
N LYS A 58 -0.48 -20.57 18.96
CA LYS A 58 -0.34 -22.04 19.07
C LYS A 58 1.11 -22.50 19.25
N THR A 59 2.06 -21.81 18.61
CA THR A 59 3.49 -22.19 18.67
C THR A 59 4.08 -21.94 20.06
N GLY A 60 3.53 -20.97 20.81
CA GLY A 60 3.90 -20.66 22.18
C GLY A 60 3.05 -21.36 23.24
N LYS A 61 2.78 -22.67 23.12
CA LYS A 61 2.37 -23.46 24.30
C LYS A 61 3.57 -23.60 25.25
N HIS A 62 4.02 -22.47 25.79
CA HIS A 62 4.89 -22.44 26.94
C HIS A 62 4.07 -23.04 28.08
N ILE A 63 4.43 -24.25 28.47
CA ILE A 63 3.81 -25.01 29.55
C ILE A 63 3.82 -24.19 30.85
N ASP A 64 4.73 -23.22 30.92
CA ASP A 64 5.01 -22.40 32.10
C ASP A 64 4.07 -21.19 32.26
N VAL A 65 3.53 -20.60 31.18
CA VAL A 65 2.65 -19.40 31.26
C VAL A 65 1.56 -19.38 30.17
N PRO A 66 0.45 -20.12 30.34
CA PRO A 66 -0.64 -20.16 29.36
C PRO A 66 -1.32 -18.79 29.14
N GLU A 67 -1.23 -17.90 30.11
CA GLU A 67 -1.84 -16.57 30.09
C GLU A 67 -1.11 -15.62 29.13
N ALA A 68 0.20 -15.84 28.89
CA ALA A 68 0.98 -15.03 27.97
C ALA A 68 0.42 -15.10 26.55
N SER A 69 0.06 -16.30 26.08
CA SER A 69 -0.52 -16.50 24.74
C SER A 69 -1.91 -15.86 24.60
N LYS A 70 -2.70 -15.83 25.69
CA LYS A 70 -3.99 -15.12 25.72
C LYS A 70 -3.79 -13.61 25.62
N TRP A 71 -2.82 -13.06 26.35
CA TRP A 71 -2.50 -11.62 26.30
C TRP A 71 -1.93 -11.22 24.95
N LEU A 72 -1.05 -12.04 24.35
CA LEU A 72 -0.54 -11.83 23.01
C LEU A 72 -1.67 -11.79 21.96
N ALA A 73 -2.62 -12.73 22.03
CA ALA A 73 -3.78 -12.74 21.16
C ALA A 73 -4.60 -11.44 21.27
N LYS A 74 -4.86 -10.98 22.51
CA LYS A 74 -5.57 -9.72 22.77
C LYS A 74 -4.81 -8.51 22.23
N LEU A 75 -3.50 -8.46 22.44
CA LEU A 75 -2.64 -7.36 22.00
C LEU A 75 -2.64 -7.25 20.46
N LEU A 76 -2.53 -8.37 19.75
CA LEU A 76 -2.59 -8.39 18.29
C LEU A 76 -3.96 -7.97 17.76
N GLN A 77 -5.04 -8.53 18.33
CA GLN A 77 -6.41 -8.20 17.92
C GLN A 77 -6.80 -6.75 18.19
N TYR A 78 -6.22 -6.11 19.21
CA TYR A 78 -6.46 -4.71 19.52
C TYR A 78 -5.68 -3.75 18.61
N ASN A 79 -4.40 -4.03 18.36
CA ASN A 79 -3.53 -3.06 17.68
C ASN A 79 -3.58 -3.15 16.14
N VAL A 80 -3.72 -4.36 15.58
CA VAL A 80 -3.53 -4.57 14.13
C VAL A 80 -4.75 -4.13 13.29
N PRO A 81 -5.99 -4.49 13.62
CA PRO A 81 -7.16 -4.13 12.80
C PRO A 81 -7.45 -2.62 12.79
N ASN A 82 -7.15 -1.93 13.90
CA ASN A 82 -7.46 -0.51 14.09
C ASN A 82 -6.53 0.43 13.32
N GLY A 83 -5.43 -0.08 12.75
CA GLY A 83 -4.50 0.69 11.93
C GLY A 83 -4.97 0.91 10.48
N LYS A 84 -4.35 1.88 9.81
CA LYS A 84 -4.57 2.16 8.37
C LYS A 84 -4.00 1.08 7.42
N LYS A 85 -3.11 0.19 7.89
CA LYS A 85 -2.50 -0.92 7.12
C LYS A 85 -1.67 -0.49 5.89
N ASN A 86 -1.49 0.82 5.68
CA ASN A 86 -0.77 1.40 4.54
C ASN A 86 0.64 0.80 4.34
N ARG A 87 1.35 0.50 5.42
CA ARG A 87 2.73 -0.04 5.34
C ARG A 87 2.76 -1.47 4.78
N GLY A 88 1.82 -2.31 5.22
CA GLY A 88 1.66 -3.67 4.70
C GLY A 88 1.20 -3.65 3.24
N LEU A 89 0.15 -2.89 2.97
CA LEU A 89 -0.44 -2.77 1.63
C LEU A 89 0.52 -2.16 0.60
N ALA A 90 1.38 -1.22 0.99
CA ALA A 90 2.41 -0.67 0.12
C ALA A 90 3.42 -1.74 -0.32
N THR A 91 3.73 -2.71 0.53
CA THR A 91 4.67 -3.80 0.21
C THR A 91 4.04 -4.77 -0.79
N VAL A 92 2.78 -5.15 -0.57
CA VAL A 92 2.03 -5.99 -1.51
C VAL A 92 1.87 -5.31 -2.87
N LEU A 93 1.57 -4.00 -2.88
CA LEU A 93 1.47 -3.23 -4.11
C LEU A 93 2.81 -3.14 -4.84
N ALA A 94 3.90 -2.89 -4.10
CA ALA A 94 5.25 -2.86 -4.68
C ALA A 94 5.63 -4.22 -5.28
N TYR A 95 5.30 -5.32 -4.62
CA TYR A 95 5.51 -6.67 -5.15
C TYR A 95 4.76 -6.88 -6.47
N LYS A 96 3.46 -6.54 -6.52
CA LYS A 96 2.63 -6.61 -7.74
C LYS A 96 3.15 -5.71 -8.88
N MET A 97 3.86 -4.62 -8.57
CA MET A 97 4.40 -3.68 -9.56
C MET A 97 5.77 -4.08 -10.11
N LEU A 98 6.60 -4.77 -9.30
CA LEU A 98 8.00 -5.07 -9.64
C LEU A 98 8.19 -6.49 -10.17
N GLU A 99 7.35 -7.42 -9.75
CA GLU A 99 7.49 -8.83 -10.07
C GLU A 99 6.89 -9.19 -11.46
N LYS A 100 7.42 -10.25 -12.07
CA LYS A 100 6.89 -10.77 -13.34
C LYS A 100 5.49 -11.34 -13.15
N PRO A 101 4.59 -11.24 -14.15
CA PRO A 101 3.23 -11.74 -14.03
C PRO A 101 3.16 -13.24 -13.74
N ASP A 102 4.10 -14.04 -14.25
CA ASP A 102 4.19 -15.48 -14.02
C ASP A 102 4.42 -15.84 -12.54
N ASN A 103 5.04 -14.94 -11.78
CA ASN A 103 5.37 -15.11 -10.37
C ASN A 103 4.30 -14.51 -9.44
N LEU A 104 3.25 -13.86 -9.97
CA LEU A 104 2.13 -13.33 -9.19
C LEU A 104 1.13 -14.43 -8.79
N THR A 105 1.66 -15.55 -8.28
CA THR A 105 0.86 -16.64 -7.72
C THR A 105 0.26 -16.23 -6.37
N PRO A 106 -0.89 -16.81 -5.97
CA PRO A 106 -1.50 -16.49 -4.68
C PRO A 106 -0.56 -16.81 -3.50
N GLU A 107 0.27 -17.84 -3.62
CA GLU A 107 1.27 -18.21 -2.60
C GLU A 107 2.33 -17.12 -2.41
N ASN A 108 2.85 -16.58 -3.52
CA ASN A 108 3.86 -15.53 -3.46
C ASN A 108 3.30 -14.21 -2.93
N ILE A 109 2.05 -13.89 -3.29
CA ILE A 109 1.33 -12.75 -2.73
C ILE A 109 1.13 -12.94 -1.22
N HIS A 110 0.79 -14.15 -0.78
CA HIS A 110 0.66 -14.49 0.63
C HIS A 110 1.98 -14.32 1.39
N LEU A 111 3.11 -14.76 0.83
CA LEU A 111 4.43 -14.53 1.41
C LEU A 111 4.76 -13.03 1.53
N ALA A 112 4.41 -12.23 0.51
CA ALA A 112 4.60 -10.78 0.55
C ALA A 112 3.76 -10.10 1.64
N ILE A 113 2.57 -10.63 1.95
CA ILE A 113 1.73 -10.17 3.06
C ILE A 113 2.41 -10.48 4.39
N ILE A 114 2.85 -11.73 4.60
CA ILE A 114 3.49 -12.18 5.85
C ILE A 114 4.77 -11.41 6.13
N MET A 115 5.62 -11.16 5.11
CA MET A 115 6.92 -10.50 5.26
C MET A 115 6.84 -9.14 5.99
N ARG A 116 5.72 -8.41 5.87
CA ARG A 116 5.56 -7.05 6.40
C ARG A 116 4.56 -6.94 7.56
N CYS A 117 3.77 -7.98 7.81
CA CYS A 117 2.83 -8.04 8.93
C CYS A 117 3.57 -8.00 10.28
#